data_AF-A0A1G7YSB8-F1
#
_entry.id   AF-A0A1G7YSB8-F1
#
_cell.length_a   1.000
_cell.length_b   1.000
_cell.length_c   1.000
_cell.angle_alpha   90.00
_cell.angle_beta   90.00
_cell.angle_gamma   90.00
#
_symmetry.space_group_name_H-M   'P 1'
#
loop_
_entity.id
_entity.type
_entity.pdbx_description
1 polymer ?
#
loop_
_entity_poly.entity_id
_entity_poly.type
_entity_poly.pdbx_seq_one_letter_code
_entity_poly.pdbx_strand_id
1 'polypeptide(L)'
;MKTDMFSSLKVIHGVALSTAVSVAASVVIAAAFAAPVDAFAAAATATAPAKTSKKTVKTAKSAKKPGSAVAAKSSKAAKTAAATDDAPRAETRKRRVSYTMNGRRHTVVRQVAYQPRQPTVGQAFGLHDTPDALALRSSVAYVVDQNTGEALFDKNSRAVVPIASITKLMTSMVVLDSKAPLTEQIEVTDEDRDYIKNTGSRLAVGSVLSREDMLHIALMASENRAAAALSRYFPGGRPAFIAAMNAKAKQLGMTDTHFESPSGLTSENVSSARDLVKMVNAAYQYPMIREFSTDRSYEVYTGKRSIAYNSTNALVRNPTWDIGLQKTGFINEAGECMVMQTTIHGRPMIVVLLDSSGKYSRFADATRLRTWLDNGGEQHITSADAGGPGT
;
A
#
# COMPACT_ATOMS: atom_id res chain seq x y z
N MET A 1 48.95 28.46 56.81
CA MET A 1 49.17 27.99 58.21
C MET A 1 48.16 26.87 58.45
N LYS A 2 48.64 25.62 58.60
CA LYS A 2 48.56 24.80 59.83
C LYS A 2 47.12 24.43 60.21
N THR A 3 46.68 23.21 59.83
CA THR A 3 46.61 21.97 60.67
C THR A 3 45.46 22.07 61.66
N ASP A 4 44.53 21.13 61.76
CA ASP A 4 44.64 19.70 62.15
C ASP A 4 43.27 19.00 61.87
N MET A 5 43.00 17.68 61.95
CA MET A 5 43.68 16.54 62.60
C MET A 5 43.12 15.18 62.10
N PHE A 6 43.93 14.11 62.19
CA PHE A 6 43.65 12.63 62.21
C PHE A 6 42.65 11.98 61.21
N SER A 7 42.93 10.92 60.42
CA SER A 7 43.78 9.69 60.52
C SER A 7 42.88 8.43 60.62
N SER A 8 42.74 7.63 59.54
CA SER A 8 43.45 6.35 59.29
C SER A 8 42.64 5.12 59.75
N LEU A 9 42.80 3.87 59.28
CA LEU A 9 43.77 3.17 58.40
C LEU A 9 42.98 2.00 57.75
N LYS A 10 42.96 1.74 56.42
CA LYS A 10 43.92 0.99 55.56
C LYS A 10 44.07 -0.52 55.85
N VAL A 11 44.46 -1.29 54.80
CA VAL A 11 44.86 -2.75 54.73
C VAL A 11 43.70 -3.76 54.45
N ILE A 12 43.74 -4.75 53.52
CA ILE A 12 44.49 -4.95 52.23
C ILE A 12 43.86 -6.09 51.33
N HIS A 13 44.38 -6.25 50.10
CA HIS A 13 44.16 -7.23 49.00
C HIS A 13 44.00 -8.76 49.28
N GLY A 14 43.47 -9.50 48.28
CA GLY A 14 43.68 -10.94 48.03
C GLY A 14 42.52 -11.64 47.27
N VAL A 15 42.47 -11.71 45.92
CA VAL A 15 43.13 -12.64 44.97
C VAL A 15 42.45 -14.03 44.79
N ALA A 16 41.73 -14.14 43.65
CA ALA A 16 41.67 -15.23 42.66
C ALA A 16 41.05 -16.64 42.89
N LEU A 17 40.24 -17.02 41.88
CA LEU A 17 40.17 -18.29 41.14
C LEU A 17 39.30 -19.49 41.60
N SER A 18 38.83 -20.22 40.56
CA SER A 18 38.20 -21.56 40.55
C SER A 18 36.73 -21.62 41.03
N THR A 19 35.84 -22.47 40.50
CA THR A 19 35.93 -23.62 39.56
C THR A 19 34.80 -23.62 38.49
N ALA A 20 34.93 -24.48 37.47
CA ALA A 20 33.91 -24.75 36.43
C ALA A 20 33.26 -26.15 36.63
N VAL A 21 32.52 -26.64 35.61
CA VAL A 21 31.78 -27.94 35.51
C VAL A 21 30.35 -27.82 36.10
N SER A 22 29.25 -28.24 35.44
CA SER A 22 29.09 -29.44 34.60
C SER A 22 28.23 -29.31 33.32
N VAL A 23 28.25 -30.37 32.51
CA VAL A 23 27.66 -30.56 31.17
C VAL A 23 26.75 -31.80 31.16
N ALA A 24 25.60 -31.72 30.47
CA ALA A 24 24.90 -32.80 29.71
C ALA A 24 23.47 -32.31 29.38
N ALA A 25 23.00 -32.21 28.13
CA ALA A 25 22.88 -33.21 27.05
C ALA A 25 21.73 -34.22 27.28
N SER A 26 20.63 -34.05 26.52
CA SER A 26 19.57 -35.04 26.30
C SER A 26 19.01 -34.91 24.89
N VAL A 27 19.53 -35.72 23.96
CA VAL A 27 18.92 -36.05 22.69
C VAL A 27 18.49 -37.50 22.76
N VAL A 28 17.22 -37.80 22.51
CA VAL A 28 16.76 -39.17 22.22
C VAL A 28 15.87 -39.13 20.97
N ILE A 29 16.16 -40.06 20.07
CA ILE A 29 15.54 -40.25 18.76
C ILE A 29 14.38 -41.26 18.91
N ALA A 30 13.29 -41.06 18.19
CA ALA A 30 12.38 -42.13 17.78
C ALA A 30 11.95 -41.87 16.33
N ALA A 31 11.95 -42.91 15.51
CA ALA A 31 11.85 -42.79 14.05
C ALA A 31 10.73 -43.68 13.47
N ALA A 32 10.42 -43.40 12.20
CA ALA A 32 9.81 -44.29 11.22
C ALA A 32 8.37 -44.81 11.44
N PHE A 33 7.49 -44.41 10.51
CA PHE A 33 6.69 -45.38 9.76
C PHE A 33 6.79 -45.04 8.27
N ALA A 34 6.88 -46.07 7.42
CA ALA A 34 6.99 -45.94 5.97
C ALA A 34 6.24 -47.09 5.26
N ALA A 35 5.91 -46.85 3.99
CA ALA A 35 5.44 -47.80 2.98
C ALA A 35 3.96 -48.28 3.12
N PRO A 36 3.40 -48.93 2.07
CA PRO A 36 3.22 -48.37 0.72
C PRO A 36 1.84 -48.70 0.11
N VAL A 37 1.49 -48.14 -1.05
CA VAL A 37 0.62 -48.82 -2.05
C VAL A 37 0.90 -48.31 -3.47
N ASP A 38 0.82 -49.23 -4.43
CA ASP A 38 1.16 -49.05 -5.84
C ASP A 38 -0.01 -48.65 -6.76
N ALA A 39 0.38 -48.11 -7.92
CA ALA A 39 -0.21 -48.29 -9.25
C ALA A 39 -1.73 -48.12 -9.50
N PHE A 40 -2.04 -47.28 -10.49
CA PHE A 40 -2.65 -47.79 -11.73
C PHE A 40 -2.15 -47.04 -12.96
N ALA A 41 -2.04 -47.74 -14.10
CA ALA A 41 -1.48 -47.22 -15.35
C ALA A 41 -2.45 -47.37 -16.52
N ALA A 42 -2.48 -46.38 -17.42
CA ALA A 42 -2.81 -46.45 -18.85
C ALA A 42 -2.60 -45.03 -19.45
N ALA A 43 -1.63 -44.74 -20.33
CA ALA A 43 -1.32 -45.30 -21.65
C ALA A 43 -2.34 -44.94 -22.75
N ALA A 44 -2.00 -43.94 -23.57
CA ALA A 44 -2.43 -43.84 -24.98
C ALA A 44 -1.46 -42.95 -25.78
N THR A 45 -0.74 -43.55 -26.72
CA THR A 45 0.19 -42.91 -27.67
C THR A 45 -0.47 -42.63 -29.02
N ALA A 46 -0.16 -41.49 -29.65
CA ALA A 46 -0.01 -41.36 -31.12
C ALA A 46 0.72 -40.03 -31.44
N THR A 47 2.01 -40.03 -31.78
CA THR A 47 2.60 -40.24 -33.12
C THR A 47 2.47 -39.02 -34.06
N ALA A 48 3.63 -38.46 -34.44
CA ALA A 48 3.79 -37.37 -35.43
C ALA A 48 3.79 -37.95 -36.88
N PRO A 49 4.04 -37.20 -38.00
CA PRO A 49 5.29 -36.48 -38.23
C PRO A 49 5.26 -35.15 -39.04
N ALA A 50 6.28 -34.34 -38.77
CA ALA A 50 7.07 -33.44 -39.63
C ALA A 50 6.62 -33.06 -41.07
N LYS A 51 6.84 -31.78 -41.44
CA LYS A 51 7.97 -31.37 -42.32
C LYS A 51 8.16 -29.84 -42.50
N THR A 52 9.43 -29.41 -42.41
CA THR A 52 10.19 -28.45 -43.28
C THR A 52 9.42 -27.60 -44.33
N SER A 53 9.76 -26.34 -44.68
CA SER A 53 10.93 -25.46 -44.36
C SER A 53 10.82 -24.06 -45.02
N LYS A 54 11.77 -23.15 -44.69
CA LYS A 54 12.22 -21.92 -45.44
C LYS A 54 11.20 -20.75 -45.54
N LYS A 55 11.57 -19.49 -45.21
CA LYS A 55 12.39 -18.50 -45.97
C LYS A 55 11.83 -18.28 -47.39
N THR A 56 11.59 -17.06 -47.91
CA THR A 56 12.25 -15.76 -47.62
C THR A 56 11.47 -14.53 -48.14
N VAL A 57 11.77 -13.35 -47.59
CA VAL A 57 11.81 -11.99 -48.21
C VAL A 57 10.57 -11.40 -48.90
N LYS A 58 10.20 -10.18 -48.46
CA LYS A 58 9.40 -9.20 -49.21
C LYS A 58 10.29 -8.25 -50.03
N THR A 59 9.82 -7.91 -51.22
CA THR A 59 10.15 -6.69 -51.99
C THR A 59 8.84 -6.17 -52.62
N ALA A 60 8.69 -4.91 -53.06
CA ALA A 60 9.20 -3.63 -52.57
C ALA A 60 8.37 -2.49 -53.23
N LYS A 61 8.32 -1.31 -52.59
CA LYS A 61 8.01 0.03 -53.18
C LYS A 61 6.68 0.29 -53.92
N SER A 62 6.08 1.44 -53.57
CA SER A 62 5.76 2.59 -54.46
C SER A 62 4.39 3.19 -54.05
N ALA A 63 4.30 4.29 -53.29
CA ALA A 63 4.58 5.70 -53.62
C ALA A 63 3.55 6.36 -54.56
N LYS A 64 2.66 7.21 -53.99
CA LYS A 64 2.56 8.66 -54.33
C LYS A 64 1.61 9.45 -53.43
N LYS A 65 2.04 10.68 -53.12
CA LYS A 65 1.31 11.86 -52.59
C LYS A 65 0.65 12.62 -53.79
N PRO A 66 -0.01 13.78 -53.59
CA PRO A 66 -0.89 14.24 -52.50
C PRO A 66 -2.20 14.90 -53.04
N GLY A 67 -3.07 15.41 -52.16
CA GLY A 67 -4.17 16.31 -52.54
C GLY A 67 -4.61 17.20 -51.37
N SER A 68 -4.61 18.52 -51.58
CA SER A 68 -5.12 19.55 -50.66
C SER A 68 -6.61 19.85 -50.99
N ALA A 69 -7.40 20.72 -50.36
CA ALA A 69 -7.20 21.80 -49.39
C ALA A 69 -8.56 22.21 -48.72
N VAL A 70 -8.52 23.28 -47.92
CA VAL A 70 -9.62 24.21 -47.55
C VAL A 70 -10.60 23.79 -46.43
N ALA A 71 -10.80 24.73 -45.50
CA ALA A 71 -11.80 24.72 -44.44
C ALA A 71 -12.96 25.68 -44.76
N ALA A 72 -14.14 25.42 -44.22
CA ALA A 72 -15.27 26.35 -44.24
C ALA A 72 -15.87 26.53 -42.83
N LYS A 73 -16.01 27.78 -42.40
CA LYS A 73 -16.86 28.18 -41.26
C LYS A 73 -18.25 28.55 -41.80
N SER A 74 -19.31 28.24 -41.06
CA SER A 74 -20.62 28.89 -41.20
C SER A 74 -21.22 29.18 -39.82
N SER A 75 -22.29 29.99 -39.80
CA SER A 75 -22.60 30.95 -38.73
C SER A 75 -23.80 30.58 -37.84
N LYS A 76 -23.95 31.36 -36.75
CA LYS A 76 -25.04 31.32 -35.75
C LYS A 76 -26.45 31.26 -36.36
N ALA A 77 -27.34 30.57 -35.66
CA ALA A 77 -28.72 30.99 -35.45
C ALA A 77 -29.06 30.87 -33.96
N ALA A 78 -29.77 31.86 -33.41
CA ALA A 78 -30.21 31.86 -32.01
C ALA A 78 -31.69 31.46 -31.91
N LYS A 79 -32.08 30.80 -30.81
CA LYS A 79 -33.47 30.68 -30.36
C LYS A 79 -33.52 30.85 -28.85
N THR A 80 -34.53 31.58 -28.38
CA THR A 80 -34.77 31.98 -26.99
C THR A 80 -35.69 30.99 -26.26
N ALA A 81 -35.41 30.85 -24.95
CA ALA A 81 -36.27 30.44 -23.83
C ALA A 81 -37.52 29.56 -24.04
N ALA A 82 -37.63 28.47 -23.26
CA ALA A 82 -38.60 28.37 -22.15
C ALA A 82 -38.47 27.05 -21.34
N ALA A 83 -39.04 27.08 -20.14
CA ALA A 83 -39.39 25.96 -19.23
C ALA A 83 -38.26 25.25 -18.43
N THR A 84 -38.51 25.17 -17.14
CA THR A 84 -37.73 24.53 -16.06
C THR A 84 -38.11 23.06 -15.91
N ASP A 85 -37.13 22.18 -15.75
CA ASP A 85 -37.27 20.82 -15.22
C ASP A 85 -35.98 20.43 -14.49
N ASP A 86 -35.85 20.78 -13.21
CA ASP A 86 -34.71 20.41 -12.36
C ASP A 86 -34.83 18.96 -11.85
N ALA A 87 -34.95 18.03 -12.79
CA ALA A 87 -34.70 16.62 -12.55
C ALA A 87 -33.29 16.27 -13.07
N PRO A 88 -32.42 15.62 -12.28
CA PRO A 88 -31.06 15.31 -12.70
C PRO A 88 -31.06 14.27 -13.83
N ARG A 89 -31.04 14.78 -15.08
CA ARG A 89 -30.97 13.95 -16.29
C ARG A 89 -29.66 13.18 -16.30
N ALA A 90 -29.74 11.85 -16.14
CA ALA A 90 -28.57 10.97 -16.08
C ALA A 90 -27.64 11.17 -17.30
N GLU A 91 -26.48 11.80 -17.08
CA GLU A 91 -25.52 12.12 -18.14
C GLU A 91 -24.86 10.85 -18.71
N THR A 92 -25.41 10.27 -19.78
CA THR A 92 -24.80 9.10 -20.41
C THR A 92 -23.42 9.42 -21.02
N ARG A 93 -22.34 8.91 -20.42
CA ARG A 93 -21.00 9.01 -21.00
C ARG A 93 -20.78 7.89 -22.03
N LYS A 94 -20.36 8.29 -23.24
CA LYS A 94 -20.03 7.38 -24.35
C LYS A 94 -18.64 6.75 -24.09
N ARG A 95 -18.61 5.48 -23.66
CA ARG A 95 -17.35 4.74 -23.47
C ARG A 95 -17.00 3.96 -24.73
N ARG A 96 -15.84 4.27 -25.32
CA ARG A 96 -15.29 3.52 -26.46
C ARG A 96 -14.62 2.24 -25.95
N VAL A 97 -15.10 1.09 -26.40
CA VAL A 97 -14.51 -0.23 -26.11
C VAL A 97 -13.89 -0.77 -27.40
N SER A 98 -12.61 -1.13 -27.35
CA SER A 98 -11.94 -1.85 -28.42
C SER A 98 -11.74 -3.31 -28.03
N TYR A 99 -12.07 -4.22 -28.93
CA TYR A 99 -11.81 -5.65 -28.79
C TYR A 99 -11.33 -6.23 -30.12
N THR A 100 -10.62 -7.35 -30.09
CA THR A 100 -10.14 -8.03 -31.29
C THR A 100 -10.91 -9.33 -31.46
N MET A 101 -11.47 -9.55 -32.65
CA MET A 101 -12.18 -10.78 -33.02
C MET A 101 -11.70 -11.20 -34.41
N ASN A 102 -11.36 -12.48 -34.60
CA ASN A 102 -10.86 -13.03 -35.86
C ASN A 102 -9.70 -12.19 -36.48
N GLY A 103 -8.77 -11.74 -35.64
CA GLY A 103 -7.63 -10.90 -36.06
C GLY A 103 -7.96 -9.46 -36.45
N ARG A 104 -9.24 -9.05 -36.44
CA ARG A 104 -9.69 -7.68 -36.75
C ARG A 104 -10.03 -6.92 -35.47
N ARG A 105 -9.64 -5.64 -35.41
CA ARG A 105 -9.87 -4.76 -34.26
C ARG A 105 -11.21 -4.04 -34.41
N HIS A 106 -12.19 -4.47 -33.64
CA HIS A 106 -13.50 -3.84 -33.55
C HIS A 106 -13.48 -2.72 -32.50
N THR A 107 -14.23 -1.64 -32.76
CA THR A 107 -14.39 -0.53 -31.81
C THR A 107 -15.86 -0.16 -31.74
N VAL A 108 -16.46 -0.36 -30.57
CA VAL A 108 -17.88 -0.08 -30.31
C VAL A 108 -17.96 1.05 -29.29
N VAL A 109 -18.85 2.02 -29.54
CA VAL A 109 -19.17 3.08 -28.57
C VAL A 109 -20.41 2.63 -27.82
N ARG A 110 -20.24 2.16 -26.59
CA ARG A 110 -21.37 1.80 -25.72
C ARG A 110 -21.76 3.04 -24.91
N GLN A 111 -23.04 3.41 -24.93
CA GLN A 111 -23.56 4.28 -23.87
C GLN A 111 -23.60 3.47 -22.59
N VAL A 112 -22.92 3.97 -21.57
CA VAL A 112 -22.96 3.45 -20.21
C VAL A 112 -23.68 4.50 -19.38
N ALA A 113 -24.68 4.08 -18.61
CA ALA A 113 -25.30 4.98 -17.64
C ALA A 113 -24.20 5.50 -16.70
N TYR A 114 -24.15 6.81 -16.49
CA TYR A 114 -23.31 7.37 -15.44
C TYR A 114 -23.94 6.98 -14.11
N GLN A 115 -23.40 5.93 -13.48
CA GLN A 115 -23.62 5.68 -12.08
C GLN A 115 -22.67 6.60 -11.32
N PRO A 116 -23.18 7.54 -10.50
CA PRO A 116 -22.31 8.28 -9.59
C PRO A 116 -21.59 7.28 -8.69
N ARG A 117 -20.34 7.59 -8.34
CA ARG A 117 -19.61 6.79 -7.36
C ARG A 117 -20.36 6.89 -6.03
N GLN A 118 -20.58 5.76 -5.36
CA GLN A 118 -21.12 5.77 -3.99
C GLN A 118 -20.19 6.61 -3.09
N PRO A 119 -20.74 7.35 -2.11
CA PRO A 119 -19.92 8.08 -1.15
C PRO A 119 -19.00 7.11 -0.42
N THR A 120 -17.83 7.62 -0.05
CA THR A 120 -16.92 6.91 0.86
C THR A 120 -17.49 6.88 2.27
N VAL A 121 -16.94 6.05 3.15
CA VAL A 121 -17.40 5.97 4.55
C VAL A 121 -17.25 7.31 5.27
N GLY A 122 -16.14 8.02 5.07
CA GLY A 122 -15.92 9.34 5.66
C GLY A 122 -16.88 10.40 5.11
N GLN A 123 -17.16 10.40 3.80
CA GLN A 123 -18.18 11.26 3.21
C GLN A 123 -19.60 10.95 3.72
N ALA A 124 -19.94 9.67 3.92
CA ALA A 124 -21.24 9.28 4.46
C ALA A 124 -21.44 9.75 5.92
N PHE A 125 -20.35 9.90 6.68
CA PHE A 125 -20.35 10.50 8.02
C PHE A 125 -20.13 12.02 8.05
N GLY A 126 -20.10 12.71 6.90
CA GLY A 126 -19.92 14.16 6.82
C GLY A 126 -18.51 14.66 7.17
N LEU A 127 -17.51 13.77 7.31
CA LEU A 127 -16.13 14.15 7.70
C LEU A 127 -15.46 15.10 6.69
N HIS A 128 -15.90 15.09 5.44
CA HIS A 128 -15.38 16.00 4.42
C HIS A 128 -15.67 17.47 4.75
N ASP A 129 -16.85 17.71 5.34
CA ASP A 129 -17.42 19.03 5.59
C ASP A 129 -16.89 19.69 6.87
N THR A 130 -16.10 18.98 7.68
CA THR A 130 -15.34 19.55 8.80
C THR A 130 -14.49 20.73 8.28
N PRO A 131 -14.72 21.98 8.74
CA PRO A 131 -13.99 23.14 8.25
C PRO A 131 -12.48 23.02 8.53
N ASP A 132 -11.66 23.29 7.52
CA ASP A 132 -10.21 23.35 7.65
C ASP A 132 -9.62 24.52 6.86
N ALA A 133 -8.57 25.13 7.40
CA ALA A 133 -7.96 26.35 6.86
C ALA A 133 -7.27 26.14 5.49
N LEU A 134 -7.05 24.90 5.07
CA LEU A 134 -6.31 24.55 3.85
C LEU A 134 -7.23 24.03 2.72
N ALA A 135 -8.54 23.98 2.96
CA ALA A 135 -9.58 23.44 2.08
C ALA A 135 -9.25 22.02 1.55
N LEU A 136 -8.66 21.17 2.41
CA LEU A 136 -8.19 19.84 2.06
C LEU A 136 -9.30 19.00 1.44
N ARG A 137 -8.94 18.20 0.43
CA ARG A 137 -9.86 17.23 -0.18
C ARG A 137 -9.95 15.91 0.60
N SER A 138 -9.06 15.72 1.56
CA SER A 138 -9.03 14.60 2.51
C SER A 138 -10.01 14.86 3.65
N SER A 139 -10.93 13.92 3.87
CA SER A 139 -11.90 14.00 4.98
C SER A 139 -11.24 13.79 6.34
N VAL A 140 -10.09 13.08 6.39
CA VAL A 140 -9.24 12.99 7.58
C VAL A 140 -7.82 13.40 7.21
N ALA A 141 -7.22 14.29 8.00
CA ALA A 141 -5.85 14.73 7.84
C ALA A 141 -5.19 14.95 9.20
N TYR A 142 -4.01 14.38 9.41
CA TYR A 142 -3.28 14.49 10.67
C TYR A 142 -1.78 14.62 10.39
N VAL A 143 -1.13 15.62 10.97
CA VAL A 143 0.31 15.87 10.85
C VAL A 143 0.92 15.97 12.23
N VAL A 144 1.96 15.17 12.46
CA VAL A 144 2.64 15.04 13.76
C VAL A 144 4.14 15.18 13.58
N ASP A 145 4.82 15.95 14.46
CA ASP A 145 6.27 15.90 14.59
C ASP A 145 6.68 14.54 15.17
N GLN A 146 7.51 13.80 14.43
CA GLN A 146 7.82 12.41 14.76
C GLN A 146 8.62 12.27 16.07
N ASN A 147 9.42 13.28 16.42
CA ASN A 147 10.30 13.24 17.58
C ASN A 147 9.57 13.61 18.87
N THR A 148 8.69 14.61 18.82
CA THR A 148 7.98 15.12 20.01
C THR A 148 6.58 14.51 20.20
N GLY A 149 5.98 13.98 19.13
CA GLY A 149 4.57 13.59 19.13
C GLY A 149 3.59 14.76 19.07
N GLU A 150 4.07 16.00 18.89
CA GLU A 150 3.25 17.20 18.76
C GLU A 150 2.35 17.13 17.52
N ALA A 151 1.04 17.29 17.71
CA ALA A 151 0.09 17.46 16.61
C ALA A 151 0.19 18.88 16.05
N LEU A 152 0.64 18.99 14.79
CA LEU A 152 0.76 20.26 14.08
C LEU A 152 -0.56 20.61 13.36
N PHE A 153 -1.22 19.61 12.80
CA PHE A 153 -2.50 19.76 12.09
C PHE A 153 -3.44 18.60 12.45
N ASP A 154 -4.68 18.90 12.80
CA ASP A 154 -5.72 17.89 13.07
C ASP A 154 -7.04 18.25 12.38
N LYS A 155 -7.46 17.37 11.47
CA LYS A 155 -8.82 17.26 10.90
C LYS A 155 -9.30 15.83 11.09
N ASN A 156 -10.27 15.64 11.99
CA ASN A 156 -10.96 14.37 12.24
C ASN A 156 -10.03 13.19 12.60
N SER A 157 -8.88 13.40 13.24
CA SER A 157 -7.86 12.35 13.41
C SER A 157 -8.30 11.10 14.21
N ARG A 158 -9.37 11.24 15.01
CA ARG A 158 -10.02 10.16 15.79
C ARG A 158 -11.01 9.31 14.96
N ALA A 159 -11.37 9.74 13.75
CA ALA A 159 -12.37 9.03 12.94
C ALA A 159 -11.84 7.67 12.47
N VAL A 160 -12.59 6.61 12.78
CA VAL A 160 -12.28 5.24 12.36
C VAL A 160 -12.85 5.00 10.97
N VAL A 161 -11.97 4.85 9.98
CA VAL A 161 -12.35 4.71 8.57
C VAL A 161 -11.57 3.59 7.88
N PRO A 162 -12.08 3.01 6.78
CA PRO A 162 -11.33 2.04 6.00
C PRO A 162 -10.01 2.63 5.47
N ILE A 163 -8.89 1.95 5.71
CA ILE A 163 -7.55 2.47 5.37
C ILE A 163 -6.97 1.89 4.07
N ALA A 164 -7.70 0.99 3.43
CA ALA A 164 -7.29 0.29 2.21
C ALA A 164 -5.87 -0.31 2.36
N SER A 165 -5.05 -0.25 1.30
CA SER A 165 -3.68 -0.80 1.28
C SER A 165 -2.64 -0.13 2.20
N ILE A 166 -3.00 0.88 3.02
CA ILE A 166 -2.13 1.31 4.14
C ILE A 166 -1.88 0.12 5.08
N THR A 167 -2.85 -0.79 5.20
CA THR A 167 -2.74 -2.14 5.77
C THR A 167 -1.39 -2.83 5.53
N LYS A 168 -0.82 -2.70 4.32
CA LYS A 168 0.38 -3.46 3.94
C LYS A 168 1.63 -3.08 4.73
N LEU A 169 1.64 -1.95 5.45
CA LEU A 169 2.66 -1.65 6.45
C LEU A 169 2.60 -2.63 7.65
N MET A 170 1.40 -2.90 8.18
CA MET A 170 1.21 -3.92 9.22
C MET A 170 1.60 -5.32 8.72
N THR A 171 1.14 -5.68 7.51
CA THR A 171 1.52 -6.94 6.84
C THR A 171 3.05 -7.08 6.78
N SER A 172 3.75 -6.02 6.39
CA SER A 172 5.22 -6.05 6.25
C SER A 172 5.93 -6.22 7.60
N MET A 173 5.46 -5.55 8.65
CA MET A 173 6.01 -5.75 10.00
C MET A 173 5.79 -7.18 10.50
N VAL A 174 4.62 -7.78 10.28
CA VAL A 174 4.34 -9.17 10.70
C VAL A 174 5.16 -10.18 9.90
N VAL A 175 5.37 -9.96 8.59
CA VAL A 175 6.27 -10.79 7.77
C VAL A 175 7.70 -10.73 8.30
N LEU A 176 8.25 -9.54 8.58
CA LEU A 176 9.63 -9.40 9.04
C LEU A 176 9.82 -9.95 10.46
N ASP A 177 8.85 -9.74 11.36
CA ASP A 177 8.88 -10.28 12.73
C ASP A 177 8.86 -11.80 12.78
N SER A 178 8.29 -12.47 11.78
CA SER A 178 8.31 -13.93 11.66
C SER A 178 9.73 -14.50 11.53
N LYS A 179 10.70 -13.68 11.08
CA LYS A 179 12.08 -14.06 10.75
C LYS A 179 12.20 -15.23 9.75
N ALA A 180 11.13 -15.53 9.01
CA ALA A 180 11.15 -16.54 7.95
C ALA A 180 12.10 -16.11 6.81
N PRO A 181 12.85 -17.03 6.17
CA PRO A 181 13.94 -16.67 5.25
C PRO A 181 13.47 -15.79 4.09
N LEU A 182 14.10 -14.62 3.90
CA LEU A 182 13.72 -13.70 2.82
C LEU A 182 13.93 -14.29 1.41
N THR A 183 14.84 -15.25 1.29
CA THR A 183 15.14 -16.02 0.07
C THR A 183 14.17 -17.18 -0.22
N GLU A 184 13.17 -17.43 0.65
CA GLU A 184 12.19 -18.49 0.41
C GLU A 184 11.31 -18.15 -0.80
N GLN A 185 11.16 -19.11 -1.71
CA GLN A 185 10.36 -18.96 -2.92
C GLN A 185 8.88 -19.18 -2.63
N ILE A 186 8.08 -18.13 -2.82
CA ILE A 186 6.63 -18.09 -2.60
C ILE A 186 5.93 -18.21 -3.96
N GLU A 187 5.06 -19.22 -4.11
CA GLU A 187 4.18 -19.35 -5.27
C GLU A 187 2.83 -18.66 -5.03
N VAL A 188 2.42 -17.82 -5.99
CA VAL A 188 1.06 -17.25 -6.06
C VAL A 188 0.08 -18.31 -6.55
N THR A 189 -0.91 -18.65 -5.74
CA THR A 189 -1.93 -19.67 -6.04
C THR A 189 -3.30 -19.03 -6.30
N ASP A 190 -4.32 -19.82 -6.68
CA ASP A 190 -5.69 -19.32 -6.79
C ASP A 190 -6.28 -18.83 -5.45
N GLU A 191 -5.74 -19.27 -4.29
CA GLU A 191 -6.12 -18.78 -2.95
C GLU A 191 -5.65 -17.35 -2.66
N ASP A 192 -4.78 -16.79 -3.49
CA ASP A 192 -4.28 -15.42 -3.36
C ASP A 192 -5.03 -14.44 -4.27
N ARG A 193 -5.98 -14.93 -5.08
CA ARG A 193 -6.73 -14.10 -6.02
C ARG A 193 -7.78 -13.25 -5.33
N ASP A 194 -7.67 -11.94 -5.55
CA ASP A 194 -8.79 -11.02 -5.39
C ASP A 194 -9.95 -11.42 -6.32
N TYR A 195 -11.08 -11.83 -5.75
CA TYR A 195 -12.38 -11.91 -6.45
C TYR A 195 -13.30 -10.71 -6.14
N ILE A 196 -12.88 -9.88 -5.17
CA ILE A 196 -13.65 -8.77 -4.60
C ILE A 196 -13.29 -7.46 -5.33
N LYS A 197 -14.27 -6.55 -5.47
CA LYS A 197 -14.10 -5.17 -5.99
C LYS A 197 -13.46 -5.05 -7.38
N ASN A 198 -13.39 -6.13 -8.16
CA ASN A 198 -12.80 -6.21 -9.51
C ASN A 198 -11.33 -5.71 -9.55
N THR A 199 -10.55 -5.89 -8.48
CA THR A 199 -9.16 -5.45 -8.45
C THR A 199 -8.26 -6.33 -9.30
N GLY A 200 -7.38 -5.70 -10.09
CA GLY A 200 -6.42 -6.38 -10.94
C GLY A 200 -5.06 -6.50 -10.28
N SER A 201 -4.41 -7.66 -10.45
CA SER A 201 -3.02 -7.91 -10.08
C SER A 201 -2.19 -8.26 -11.32
N ARG A 202 -0.91 -7.88 -11.32
CA ARG A 202 0.04 -8.15 -12.42
C ARG A 202 0.80 -9.45 -12.22
N LEU A 203 0.87 -9.96 -10.98
CA LEU A 203 1.28 -11.32 -10.68
C LEU A 203 0.21 -12.31 -11.17
N ALA A 204 0.58 -13.26 -12.00
CA ALA A 204 -0.30 -14.36 -12.40
C ALA A 204 -0.28 -15.47 -11.35
N VAL A 205 -1.32 -16.32 -11.34
CA VAL A 205 -1.24 -17.61 -10.63
C VAL A 205 -0.12 -18.46 -11.25
N GLY A 206 0.63 -19.18 -10.40
CA GLY A 206 1.88 -19.84 -10.76
C GLY A 206 3.01 -18.87 -11.09
N SER A 207 3.02 -17.68 -10.47
CA SER A 207 4.21 -16.83 -10.39
C SER A 207 4.98 -17.21 -9.13
N VAL A 208 6.30 -17.41 -9.23
CA VAL A 208 7.17 -17.73 -8.10
C VAL A 208 8.21 -16.62 -7.93
N LEU A 209 8.25 -16.01 -6.75
CA LEU A 209 9.15 -14.91 -6.39
C LEU A 209 9.69 -15.15 -4.96
N SER A 210 10.79 -14.52 -4.57
CA SER A 210 11.28 -14.60 -3.18
C SER A 210 10.32 -13.89 -2.21
N ARG A 211 10.37 -14.23 -0.92
CA ARG A 211 9.66 -13.49 0.14
C ARG A 211 10.05 -12.00 0.15
N GLU A 212 11.31 -11.70 -0.14
CA GLU A 212 11.83 -10.34 -0.33
C GLU A 212 11.14 -9.60 -1.49
N ASP A 213 11.12 -10.18 -2.69
CA ASP A 213 10.46 -9.61 -3.87
C ASP A 213 8.97 -9.35 -3.62
N MET A 214 8.29 -10.31 -2.99
CA MET A 214 6.87 -10.20 -2.62
C MET A 214 6.65 -9.03 -1.65
N LEU A 215 7.51 -8.89 -0.64
CA LEU A 215 7.46 -7.79 0.33
C LEU A 215 7.69 -6.43 -0.35
N HIS A 216 8.67 -6.37 -1.25
CA HIS A 216 9.00 -5.16 -2.00
C HIS A 216 7.81 -4.69 -2.84
N ILE A 217 7.29 -5.53 -3.74
CA ILE A 217 6.18 -5.12 -4.62
C ILE A 217 4.86 -4.88 -3.85
N ALA A 218 4.66 -5.52 -2.70
CA ALA A 218 3.54 -5.23 -1.80
C ALA A 218 3.64 -3.82 -1.17
N LEU A 219 4.84 -3.36 -0.80
CA LEU A 219 5.07 -2.02 -0.28
C LEU A 219 5.07 -0.95 -1.39
N MET A 220 6.04 -1.03 -2.31
CA MET A 220 6.25 -0.04 -3.38
C MET A 220 5.02 0.10 -4.27
N ALA A 221 4.59 -1.02 -4.88
CA ALA A 221 3.57 -1.03 -5.92
C ALA A 221 2.18 -1.44 -5.44
N SER A 222 2.03 -1.68 -4.13
CA SER A 222 0.76 -2.07 -3.52
C SER A 222 0.19 -3.41 -4.01
N GLU A 223 1.02 -4.33 -4.50
CA GLU A 223 0.57 -5.62 -5.05
C GLU A 223 -0.24 -6.44 -4.02
N ASN A 224 -1.46 -6.82 -4.38
CA ASN A 224 -2.38 -7.53 -3.50
C ASN A 224 -2.05 -9.01 -3.39
N ARG A 225 -1.69 -9.66 -4.50
CA ARG A 225 -1.43 -11.12 -4.50
C ARG A 225 -0.14 -11.44 -3.76
N ALA A 226 0.84 -10.55 -3.81
CA ALA A 226 2.04 -10.65 -2.98
C ALA A 226 1.68 -10.63 -1.48
N ALA A 227 0.89 -9.64 -1.03
CA ALA A 227 0.44 -9.56 0.37
C ALA A 227 -0.42 -10.76 0.79
N ALA A 228 -1.29 -11.26 -0.10
CA ALA A 228 -2.10 -12.45 0.15
C ALA A 228 -1.23 -13.72 0.26
N ALA A 229 -0.27 -13.93 -0.65
CA ALA A 229 0.63 -15.07 -0.62
C ALA A 229 1.55 -15.04 0.61
N LEU A 230 2.11 -13.87 0.97
CA LEU A 230 2.89 -13.66 2.19
C LEU A 230 2.14 -14.11 3.45
N SER A 231 0.84 -13.78 3.57
CA SER A 231 0.03 -14.22 4.72
C SER A 231 -0.22 -15.73 4.76
N ARG A 232 -0.26 -16.40 3.59
CA ARG A 232 -0.52 -17.84 3.49
C ARG A 232 0.72 -18.67 3.81
N TYR A 233 1.91 -18.13 3.49
CA TYR A 233 3.23 -18.69 3.84
C TYR A 233 3.72 -18.32 5.26
N PHE A 234 2.87 -17.73 6.09
CA PHE A 234 3.19 -17.48 7.50
C PHE A 234 3.00 -18.75 8.34
N PRO A 235 3.76 -18.99 9.42
CA PRO A 235 3.53 -20.11 10.34
C PRO A 235 2.11 -20.11 10.92
N GLY A 236 1.34 -21.18 10.70
CA GLY A 236 -0.09 -21.25 11.04
C GLY A 236 -1.03 -20.64 9.99
N GLY A 237 -0.50 -20.22 8.84
CA GLY A 237 -1.24 -19.73 7.68
C GLY A 237 -1.92 -18.38 7.88
N ARG A 238 -2.81 -18.05 6.93
CA ARG A 238 -3.51 -16.76 6.85
C ARG A 238 -4.31 -16.40 8.13
N PRO A 239 -5.01 -17.32 8.82
CA PRO A 239 -5.69 -17.01 10.08
C PRO A 239 -4.70 -16.58 11.19
N ALA A 240 -3.57 -17.29 11.33
CA ALA A 240 -2.53 -16.92 12.29
C ALA A 240 -1.86 -15.58 11.92
N PHE A 241 -1.69 -15.29 10.63
CA PHE A 241 -1.19 -14.00 10.15
C PHE A 241 -2.11 -12.84 10.55
N ILE A 242 -3.42 -12.97 10.33
CA ILE A 242 -4.41 -11.94 10.70
C ILE A 242 -4.46 -11.77 12.22
N ALA A 243 -4.38 -12.86 12.99
CA ALA A 243 -4.26 -12.80 14.44
C ALA A 243 -2.99 -12.04 14.88
N ALA A 244 -1.85 -12.29 14.22
CA ALA A 244 -0.59 -11.58 14.49
C ALA A 244 -0.65 -10.08 14.12
N MET A 245 -1.35 -9.70 13.04
CA MET A 245 -1.59 -8.29 12.70
C MET A 245 -2.37 -7.55 13.80
N ASN A 246 -3.46 -8.14 14.30
CA ASN A 246 -4.25 -7.54 15.38
C ASN A 246 -3.52 -7.58 16.74
N ALA A 247 -2.74 -8.62 17.01
CA ALA A 247 -1.89 -8.69 18.20
C ALA A 247 -0.82 -7.58 18.19
N LYS A 248 -0.15 -7.35 17.04
CA LYS A 248 0.79 -6.24 16.87
C LYS A 248 0.10 -4.88 16.98
N ALA A 249 -1.10 -4.70 16.42
CA ALA A 249 -1.88 -3.47 16.61
C ALA A 249 -2.11 -3.17 18.11
N LYS A 250 -2.53 -4.18 18.88
CA LYS A 250 -2.69 -4.07 20.35
C LYS A 250 -1.38 -3.76 21.07
N GLN A 251 -0.26 -4.38 20.69
CA GLN A 251 1.08 -4.09 21.24
C GLN A 251 1.53 -2.65 20.98
N LEU A 252 1.17 -2.08 19.82
CA LEU A 252 1.43 -0.69 19.46
C LEU A 252 0.42 0.30 20.10
N GLY A 253 -0.52 -0.18 20.92
CA GLY A 253 -1.56 0.65 21.52
C GLY A 253 -2.55 1.21 20.49
N MET A 254 -2.74 0.53 19.36
CA MET A 254 -3.67 0.92 18.31
C MET A 254 -5.10 0.44 18.63
N THR A 255 -5.81 1.20 19.46
CA THR A 255 -7.14 0.84 20.01
C THR A 255 -8.28 0.97 19.01
N ASP A 256 -8.10 1.78 17.98
CA ASP A 256 -9.13 2.15 17.00
C ASP A 256 -8.98 1.35 15.70
N THR A 257 -8.15 0.30 15.73
CA THR A 257 -7.67 -0.41 14.54
C THR A 257 -8.08 -1.87 14.54
N HIS A 258 -8.56 -2.33 13.39
CA HIS A 258 -8.85 -3.74 13.13
C HIS A 258 -8.36 -4.16 11.74
N PHE A 259 -7.85 -5.39 11.63
CA PHE A 259 -7.43 -6.00 10.37
C PHE A 259 -8.19 -7.31 10.13
N GLU A 260 -8.93 -7.39 9.04
CA GLU A 260 -9.60 -8.60 8.55
C GLU A 260 -8.84 -9.26 7.39
N SER A 261 -7.96 -8.51 6.70
CA SER A 261 -7.17 -8.99 5.55
C SER A 261 -5.74 -8.44 5.51
N PRO A 262 -4.77 -9.13 4.87
CA PRO A 262 -3.40 -8.63 4.68
C PRO A 262 -3.26 -7.58 3.56
N SER A 263 -4.23 -7.48 2.66
CA SER A 263 -4.16 -6.61 1.47
C SER A 263 -4.84 -5.26 1.68
N GLY A 264 -5.83 -5.18 2.57
CA GLY A 264 -6.68 -3.99 2.74
C GLY A 264 -7.65 -3.79 1.58
N LEU A 265 -8.17 -4.88 1.01
CA LEU A 265 -9.25 -4.82 0.00
C LEU A 265 -10.65 -4.80 0.61
N THR A 266 -10.80 -5.41 1.78
CA THR A 266 -11.99 -5.28 2.60
C THR A 266 -12.14 -3.87 3.17
N SER A 267 -13.39 -3.46 3.41
CA SER A 267 -13.70 -2.23 4.17
C SER A 267 -13.43 -2.40 5.66
N GLU A 268 -13.43 -3.63 6.17
CA GLU A 268 -13.29 -3.94 7.60
C GLU A 268 -11.85 -3.76 8.13
N ASN A 269 -10.90 -3.50 7.22
CA ASN A 269 -9.57 -3.00 7.56
C ASN A 269 -9.66 -1.51 7.87
N VAL A 270 -9.87 -1.18 9.14
CA VAL A 270 -10.11 0.18 9.65
C VAL A 270 -9.03 0.63 10.64
N SER A 271 -8.83 1.93 10.76
CA SER A 271 -7.95 2.57 11.75
C SER A 271 -8.31 4.05 11.90
N SER A 272 -7.85 4.69 12.99
CA SER A 272 -7.85 6.15 13.13
C SER A 272 -6.52 6.74 12.66
N ALA A 273 -6.48 8.04 12.32
CA ALA A 273 -5.22 8.66 11.91
C ALA A 273 -4.19 8.72 13.06
N ARG A 274 -4.66 8.81 14.31
CA ARG A 274 -3.82 8.73 15.52
C ARG A 274 -3.15 7.36 15.66
N ASP A 275 -3.86 6.28 15.34
CA ASP A 275 -3.29 4.93 15.31
C ASP A 275 -2.32 4.72 14.14
N LEU A 276 -2.62 5.26 12.97
CA LEU A 276 -1.71 5.19 11.82
C LEU A 276 -0.37 5.89 12.09
N VAL A 277 -0.32 6.95 12.90
CA VAL A 277 0.94 7.55 13.36
C VAL A 277 1.77 6.55 14.18
N LYS A 278 1.15 5.80 15.10
CA LYS A 278 1.82 4.73 15.88
C LYS A 278 2.36 3.65 14.95
N MET A 279 1.57 3.23 13.95
CA MET A 279 1.97 2.23 12.96
C MET A 279 3.12 2.69 12.07
N VAL A 280 3.11 3.95 11.61
CA VAL A 280 4.21 4.52 10.82
C VAL A 280 5.48 4.62 11.66
N ASN A 281 5.38 5.05 12.92
CA ASN A 281 6.52 5.09 13.85
C ASN A 281 7.17 3.72 14.06
N ALA A 282 6.35 2.68 14.26
CA ALA A 282 6.83 1.31 14.37
C ALA A 282 7.45 0.79 13.07
N ALA A 283 6.76 0.98 11.93
CA ALA A 283 7.22 0.53 10.62
C ALA A 283 8.53 1.22 10.18
N TYR A 284 8.76 2.46 10.63
CA TYR A 284 10.00 3.20 10.38
C TYR A 284 11.24 2.57 11.04
N GLN A 285 11.07 1.75 12.07
CA GLN A 285 12.19 1.04 12.71
C GLN A 285 12.71 -0.15 11.88
N TYR A 286 12.06 -0.50 10.77
CA TYR A 286 12.47 -1.57 9.86
C TYR A 286 13.14 -0.98 8.62
N PRO A 287 14.48 -1.07 8.46
CA PRO A 287 15.18 -0.48 7.31
C PRO A 287 14.64 -0.94 5.95
N MET A 288 14.31 -2.23 5.85
CA MET A 288 13.73 -2.84 4.65
C MET A 288 12.34 -2.27 4.30
N ILE A 289 11.51 -1.88 5.28
CA ILE A 289 10.22 -1.21 4.98
C ILE A 289 10.47 0.20 4.45
N ARG A 290 11.44 0.92 5.01
CA ARG A 290 11.83 2.27 4.54
C ARG A 290 12.32 2.22 3.10
N GLU A 291 13.28 1.35 2.80
CA GLU A 291 13.82 1.12 1.45
C GLU A 291 12.70 0.72 0.46
N PHE A 292 12.04 -0.41 0.68
CA PHE A 292 11.03 -0.94 -0.25
C PHE A 292 9.79 -0.06 -0.41
N SER A 293 9.50 0.82 0.56
CA SER A 293 8.39 1.77 0.40
C SER A 293 8.79 3.03 -0.36
N THR A 294 10.07 3.42 -0.35
CA THR A 294 10.55 4.66 -0.98
C THR A 294 11.10 4.45 -2.38
N ASP A 295 11.42 3.19 -2.73
CA ASP A 295 11.92 2.83 -4.04
C ASP A 295 11.00 3.26 -5.20
N ARG A 296 11.61 3.73 -6.29
CA ARG A 296 10.85 4.37 -7.40
C ARG A 296 10.29 3.32 -8.36
N SER A 297 11.05 2.26 -8.61
CA SER A 297 10.73 1.19 -9.55
C SER A 297 11.58 -0.03 -9.24
N TYR A 298 11.00 -1.21 -9.38
CA TYR A 298 11.65 -2.49 -9.11
C TYR A 298 11.19 -3.51 -10.15
N GLU A 299 12.07 -4.40 -10.58
CA GLU A 299 11.76 -5.42 -11.59
C GLU A 299 11.98 -6.82 -10.99
N VAL A 300 10.93 -7.64 -11.02
CA VAL A 300 10.93 -8.99 -10.45
C VAL A 300 10.77 -10.05 -11.53
N TYR A 301 11.48 -11.17 -11.40
CA TYR A 301 11.35 -12.31 -12.31
C TYR A 301 10.36 -13.33 -11.74
N THR A 302 9.22 -13.53 -12.42
CA THR A 302 8.10 -14.34 -11.89
C THR A 302 8.24 -15.85 -12.13
N GLY A 303 9.46 -16.34 -12.40
CA GLY A 303 9.72 -17.70 -12.92
C GLY A 303 9.43 -17.88 -14.42
N LYS A 304 8.64 -17.00 -15.03
CA LYS A 304 8.20 -17.08 -16.45
C LYS A 304 8.55 -15.85 -17.30
N ARG A 305 8.62 -14.67 -16.67
CA ARG A 305 8.97 -13.38 -17.30
C ARG A 305 9.34 -12.37 -16.22
N SER A 306 10.06 -11.32 -16.61
CA SER A 306 10.24 -10.16 -15.75
C SER A 306 9.02 -9.23 -15.79
N ILE A 307 8.74 -8.53 -14.67
CA ILE A 307 7.68 -7.54 -14.55
C ILE A 307 8.22 -6.31 -13.82
N ALA A 308 8.38 -5.20 -14.55
CA ALA A 308 8.74 -3.91 -13.95
C ALA A 308 7.54 -3.28 -13.22
N TYR A 309 7.69 -2.99 -11.93
CA TYR A 309 6.77 -2.28 -11.06
C TYR A 309 7.25 -0.84 -10.78
N ASN A 310 6.34 0.00 -10.31
CA ASN A 310 6.57 1.41 -10.04
C ASN A 310 5.86 1.79 -8.74
N SER A 311 6.47 2.68 -7.94
CA SER A 311 5.81 3.22 -6.75
C SER A 311 4.46 3.84 -7.06
N THR A 312 3.46 3.52 -6.23
CA THR A 312 2.11 4.10 -6.28
C THR A 312 2.06 5.53 -5.75
N ASN A 313 3.11 6.00 -5.07
CA ASN A 313 3.26 7.38 -4.66
C ASN A 313 4.07 8.17 -5.69
N ALA A 314 3.50 9.24 -6.24
CA ALA A 314 4.21 10.08 -7.20
C ALA A 314 5.32 10.93 -6.54
N LEU A 315 5.21 11.21 -5.24
CA LEU A 315 6.11 12.11 -4.52
C LEU A 315 7.52 11.54 -4.34
N VAL A 316 7.72 10.21 -4.30
CA VAL A 316 9.07 9.60 -4.18
C VAL A 316 9.98 9.84 -5.40
N ARG A 317 9.42 10.37 -6.50
CA ARG A 317 10.17 10.80 -7.68
C ARG A 317 10.45 12.31 -7.68
N ASN A 318 9.87 13.08 -6.77
CA ASN A 318 10.05 14.51 -6.68
C ASN A 318 11.23 14.81 -5.74
N PRO A 319 12.35 15.36 -6.25
CA PRO A 319 13.56 15.58 -5.45
C PRO A 319 13.39 16.65 -4.35
N THR A 320 12.29 17.42 -4.34
CA THR A 320 12.02 18.35 -3.23
C THR A 320 11.51 17.65 -1.98
N TRP A 321 11.06 16.40 -2.07
CA TRP A 321 10.51 15.61 -0.96
C TRP A 321 11.54 14.61 -0.43
N ASP A 322 11.93 14.77 0.82
CA ASP A 322 12.65 13.75 1.57
C ASP A 322 11.64 12.84 2.27
N ILE A 323 11.37 11.65 1.71
CA ILE A 323 10.39 10.68 2.22
C ILE A 323 11.16 9.47 2.73
N GLY A 324 11.11 9.21 4.03
CA GLY A 324 11.78 8.07 4.63
C GLY A 324 10.93 6.80 4.72
N LEU A 325 9.60 6.92 4.59
CA LEU A 325 8.64 5.80 4.48
C LEU A 325 7.33 6.29 3.87
N GLN A 326 6.64 5.49 3.03
CA GLN A 326 5.28 5.83 2.59
C GLN A 326 4.38 4.61 2.36
N LYS A 327 3.05 4.81 2.39
CA LYS A 327 2.11 3.87 1.79
C LYS A 327 0.84 4.57 1.31
N THR A 328 0.48 4.39 0.04
CA THR A 328 -0.85 4.75 -0.48
C THR A 328 -1.83 3.58 -0.42
N GLY A 329 -3.13 3.88 -0.38
CA GLY A 329 -4.22 2.91 -0.50
C GLY A 329 -5.44 3.47 -1.23
N PHE A 330 -6.23 2.58 -1.83
CA PHE A 330 -7.49 2.91 -2.47
C PHE A 330 -8.43 1.69 -2.49
N ILE A 331 -9.67 1.91 -2.05
CA ILE A 331 -10.86 1.10 -2.39
C ILE A 331 -12.03 2.08 -2.56
N ASN A 332 -13.21 1.61 -2.99
CA ASN A 332 -14.33 2.54 -3.22
C ASN A 332 -14.77 3.23 -1.93
N GLU A 333 -14.76 2.49 -0.83
CA GLU A 333 -15.30 2.82 0.49
C GLU A 333 -14.32 3.68 1.33
N ALA A 334 -13.01 3.50 1.14
CA ALA A 334 -11.94 4.22 1.83
C ALA A 334 -11.62 5.59 1.21
N GLY A 335 -12.07 5.85 -0.01
CA GLY A 335 -11.53 6.94 -0.83
C GLY A 335 -10.07 6.69 -1.21
N GLU A 336 -9.32 7.77 -1.41
CA GLU A 336 -7.90 7.74 -1.76
C GLU A 336 -7.04 8.08 -0.53
N CYS A 337 -6.27 7.13 -0.01
CA CYS A 337 -5.52 7.26 1.24
C CYS A 337 -4.00 7.29 1.03
N MET A 338 -3.27 7.95 1.92
CA MET A 338 -1.82 7.98 2.00
C MET A 338 -1.33 8.20 3.43
N VAL A 339 -0.29 7.47 3.82
CA VAL A 339 0.57 7.82 4.95
C VAL A 339 2.00 8.01 4.45
N MET A 340 2.75 8.90 5.09
CA MET A 340 4.19 9.04 4.86
C MET A 340 4.91 9.58 6.10
N GLN A 341 6.14 9.11 6.29
CA GLN A 341 7.15 9.80 7.07
C GLN A 341 7.98 10.64 6.10
N THR A 342 8.21 11.91 6.41
CA THR A 342 8.93 12.85 5.55
C THR A 342 9.65 13.91 6.38
N THR A 343 10.81 14.39 5.92
CA THR A 343 11.54 15.47 6.58
C THR A 343 11.15 16.82 5.95
N ILE A 344 10.67 17.75 6.79
CA ILE A 344 10.35 19.13 6.39
C ILE A 344 11.15 20.06 7.30
N HIS A 345 11.97 20.95 6.72
CA HIS A 345 12.91 21.82 7.45
C HIS A 345 13.80 21.11 8.48
N GLY A 346 14.26 19.89 8.17
CA GLY A 346 15.08 19.07 9.08
C GLY A 346 14.29 18.40 10.22
N ARG A 347 12.99 18.68 10.37
CA ARG A 347 12.10 18.00 11.32
C ARG A 347 11.49 16.77 10.64
N PRO A 348 11.63 15.56 11.21
CA PRO A 348 10.91 14.39 10.74
C PRO A 348 9.43 14.52 11.12
N MET A 349 8.53 14.33 10.16
CA MET A 349 7.09 14.45 10.36
C MET A 349 6.37 13.22 9.82
N ILE A 350 5.25 12.86 10.45
CA ILE A 350 4.32 11.86 9.92
C ILE A 350 3.08 12.60 9.42
N VAL A 351 2.74 12.34 8.16
CA VAL A 351 1.55 12.89 7.49
C VAL A 351 0.60 11.73 7.17
N VAL A 352 -0.63 11.84 7.66
CA VAL A 352 -1.73 10.91 7.40
C VAL A 352 -2.84 11.65 6.66
N LEU A 353 -3.26 11.12 5.52
CA LEU A 353 -4.35 11.64 4.68
C LEU A 353 -5.27 10.48 4.29
N LEU A 354 -6.48 10.43 4.83
CA LEU A 354 -7.47 9.39 4.55
C LEU A 354 -8.69 10.00 3.86
N ASP A 355 -9.39 9.16 3.10
CA ASP A 355 -10.62 9.54 2.40
C ASP A 355 -10.47 10.82 1.56
N SER A 356 -9.47 10.84 0.68
CA SER A 356 -9.26 11.98 -0.21
C SER A 356 -10.12 11.90 -1.47
N SER A 357 -10.84 12.98 -1.76
CA SER A 357 -11.76 13.05 -2.90
C SER A 357 -11.01 13.32 -4.21
N GLY A 358 -10.56 12.26 -4.88
CA GLY A 358 -10.07 12.30 -6.27
C GLY A 358 -8.65 11.76 -6.47
N LYS A 359 -8.34 11.35 -7.70
CA LYS A 359 -7.15 10.53 -7.99
C LYS A 359 -5.81 11.12 -7.53
N TYR A 360 -5.67 12.44 -7.55
CA TYR A 360 -4.43 13.15 -7.21
C TYR A 360 -4.56 14.04 -5.98
N SER A 361 -5.73 14.05 -5.32
CA SER A 361 -6.05 15.02 -4.27
C SER A 361 -5.12 14.91 -3.06
N ARG A 362 -4.86 13.70 -2.56
CA ARG A 362 -3.93 13.46 -1.43
C ARG A 362 -2.50 13.93 -1.68
N PHE A 363 -2.02 13.95 -2.93
CA PHE A 363 -0.70 14.50 -3.25
C PHE A 363 -0.72 16.04 -3.26
N ALA A 364 -1.82 16.64 -3.72
CA ALA A 364 -2.03 18.09 -3.65
C ALA A 364 -2.23 18.56 -2.20
N ASP A 365 -2.98 17.81 -1.38
CA ASP A 365 -3.18 18.07 0.05
C ASP A 365 -1.87 17.96 0.83
N ALA A 366 -1.05 16.94 0.56
CA ALA A 366 0.30 16.86 1.12
C ALA A 366 1.15 18.09 0.75
N THR A 367 1.04 18.58 -0.49
CA THR A 367 1.73 19.82 -0.91
C THR A 367 1.17 21.05 -0.20
N ARG A 368 -0.15 21.17 0.00
CA ARG A 368 -0.77 22.26 0.78
C ARG A 368 -0.29 22.27 2.23
N LEU A 369 -0.31 21.12 2.89
CA LEU A 369 0.18 20.96 4.26
C LEU A 369 1.66 21.36 4.37
N ARG A 370 2.50 20.92 3.42
CA ARG A 370 3.89 21.36 3.36
C ARG A 370 4.01 22.88 3.19
N THR A 371 3.32 23.48 2.22
CA THR A 371 3.39 24.93 2.01
C THR A 371 2.87 25.73 3.21
N TRP A 372 1.89 25.20 3.97
CA TRP A 372 1.45 25.80 5.23
C TRP A 372 2.52 25.70 6.33
N LEU A 373 3.22 24.56 6.46
CA LEU A 373 4.37 24.40 7.35
C LEU A 373 5.54 25.32 6.94
N ASP A 374 5.83 25.42 5.63
CA ASP A 374 6.88 26.29 5.07
C ASP A 374 6.60 27.78 5.40
N ASN A 375 5.34 28.16 5.60
CA ASN A 375 4.88 29.50 5.96
C ASN A 375 4.72 29.73 7.48
N GLY A 376 5.34 28.89 8.32
CA GLY A 376 5.37 29.05 9.78
C GLY A 376 4.35 28.21 10.55
N GLY A 377 3.40 27.56 9.87
CA GLY A 377 2.57 26.51 10.45
C GLY A 377 1.76 26.89 11.69
N GLU A 378 1.13 28.08 11.72
CA GLU A 378 0.26 28.50 12.83
C GLU A 378 -0.74 27.39 13.19
N GLN A 379 -0.78 26.97 14.47
CA GLN A 379 -1.50 25.77 14.89
C GLN A 379 -2.97 25.79 14.43
N HIS A 380 -3.31 24.84 13.56
CA HIS A 380 -4.67 24.62 13.07
C HIS A 380 -5.19 23.28 13.58
N ILE A 381 -5.55 23.27 14.86
CA ILE A 381 -6.38 22.23 15.46
C ILE A 381 -7.82 22.59 15.12
N THR A 382 -8.43 21.88 14.15
CA THR A 382 -9.83 22.14 13.79
C THR A 382 -10.74 21.71 14.94
N SER A 383 -11.75 22.51 15.26
CA SER A 383 -12.45 22.52 16.56
C SER A 383 -13.36 21.31 16.85
N ALA A 384 -13.22 20.20 16.14
CA ALA A 384 -13.93 18.95 16.42
C ALA A 384 -13.58 18.36 17.81
N ASP A 385 -12.44 18.77 18.39
CA ASP A 385 -11.99 18.38 19.74
C ASP A 385 -12.35 19.43 20.84
N ALA A 386 -13.15 20.46 20.55
CA ALA A 386 -13.47 21.57 21.48
C ALA A 386 -14.62 21.29 22.49
N GLY A 387 -14.97 20.02 22.72
CA GLY A 387 -15.97 19.62 23.72
C GLY A 387 -15.78 18.16 24.15
N GLY A 388 -15.48 17.84 25.41
CA GLY A 388 -15.27 18.72 26.56
C GLY A 388 -14.43 18.05 27.67
N PRO A 389 -14.30 18.67 28.86
CA PRO A 389 -13.58 18.08 30.00
C PRO A 389 -14.33 16.89 30.58
N GLY A 390 -13.60 15.99 31.24
CA GLY A 390 -14.10 14.64 31.55
C GLY A 390 -14.96 14.51 32.80
N THR A 391 -15.53 13.30 32.91
CA THR A 391 -15.77 12.54 34.16
C THR A 391 -15.40 11.10 33.89
#